data_AF-A0A6G7K703-F1
#
_entry.id   AF-A0A6G7K703-F1
#
_cell.length_a   1.000
_cell.length_b   1.000
_cell.length_c   1.000
_cell.angle_alpha   90.00
_cell.angle_beta   90.00
_cell.angle_gamma   90.00
#
_symmetry.space_group_name_H-M   'P 1'
#
loop_
_entity.id
_entity.type
_entity.pdbx_description
1 polymer ?
#
loop_
_entity_poly.entity_id
_entity_poly.type
_entity_poly.pdbx_seq_one_letter_code
_entity_poly.pdbx_strand_id
1 'polypeptide(L)'
;MDYKIGDIIKGKVTGIQTYGIFVALDKNTQGLIHISECKHGFVTDLDTMIQVDDDVEAKIIDIDEYTKKISLSLRAMETLIAPTQPQRKKQRRRRHTPQIGFKTLQDKMPKWIEEAKLDEKNRLSNMNDNQ
;
A
#
# COMPACT_ATOMS: atom_id res chain seq x y z
N MET A 1 -16.73 16.87 -30.21
CA MET A 1 -15.99 15.63 -29.91
C MET A 1 -16.88 14.85 -28.98
N ASP A 2 -17.21 13.60 -29.31
CA ASP A 2 -18.17 12.80 -28.53
C ASP A 2 -17.43 11.82 -27.61
N TYR A 3 -16.34 12.27 -26.98
CA TYR A 3 -15.55 11.49 -26.03
C TYR A 3 -15.82 11.95 -24.61
N LYS A 4 -16.04 11.02 -23.69
CA LYS A 4 -16.17 11.32 -22.27
C LYS A 4 -15.05 10.69 -21.46
N ILE A 5 -14.71 11.37 -20.37
CA ILE A 5 -13.77 10.82 -19.38
C ILE A 5 -14.35 9.51 -18.84
N GLY A 6 -13.53 8.46 -18.88
CA GLY A 6 -13.89 7.11 -18.44
C GLY A 6 -14.34 6.17 -19.56
N ASP A 7 -14.54 6.65 -20.78
CA ASP A 7 -14.83 5.79 -21.92
C ASP A 7 -13.62 4.91 -22.28
N ILE A 8 -13.91 3.70 -22.76
CA ILE A 8 -12.91 2.76 -23.28
C ILE A 8 -12.93 2.86 -24.80
N ILE A 9 -11.76 3.13 -25.38
CA ILE A 9 -11.60 3.36 -26.81
C ILE A 9 -10.45 2.52 -27.36
N LYS A 10 -10.57 2.15 -28.63
CA LYS A 10 -9.53 1.45 -29.39
C LYS A 10 -8.86 2.42 -30.34
N GLY A 11 -7.55 2.34 -30.47
CA GLY A 11 -6.80 3.15 -31.41
C GLY A 11 -5.49 2.49 -31.82
N LYS A 12 -4.91 3.04 -32.88
CA LYS A 12 -3.71 2.50 -33.50
C LYS A 12 -2.47 3.23 -32.99
N VAL A 13 -1.43 2.49 -32.61
CA VAL A 13 -0.18 3.09 -32.13
C VAL A 13 0.56 3.74 -33.30
N THR A 14 0.75 5.05 -33.24
CA THR A 14 1.50 5.79 -34.27
C THR A 14 2.98 5.93 -33.94
N GLY A 15 3.35 5.78 -32.67
CA GLY A 15 4.73 5.92 -32.24
C GLY A 15 4.91 5.69 -30.76
N ILE A 16 6.12 5.28 -30.38
CA ILE A 16 6.52 4.99 -29.02
C ILE A 16 7.71 5.86 -28.67
N GLN A 17 7.67 6.49 -27.51
CA GLN A 17 8.74 7.31 -26.97
C GLN A 17 9.00 6.93 -25.51
N THR A 18 10.14 7.31 -24.97
CA THR A 18 10.57 6.93 -23.61
C THR A 18 9.63 7.41 -22.51
N TYR A 19 8.85 8.45 -22.77
CA TYR A 19 7.88 8.99 -21.81
C TYR A 19 6.44 8.48 -22.02
N GLY A 20 6.15 7.83 -23.16
CA GLY A 20 4.79 7.39 -23.46
C GLY A 20 4.56 6.89 -24.87
N ILE A 21 3.31 6.45 -25.12
CA ILE A 21 2.86 5.86 -26.37
C ILE A 21 1.82 6.78 -27.01
N PHE A 22 1.98 7.05 -28.30
CA PHE A 22 1.05 7.83 -29.10
C PHE A 22 0.08 6.91 -29.82
N VAL A 23 -1.22 7.18 -29.65
CA VAL A 23 -2.31 6.39 -30.22
C VAL A 23 -3.20 7.29 -31.06
N ALA A 24 -3.37 6.99 -32.34
CA ALA A 24 -4.36 7.63 -33.18
C ALA A 24 -5.73 7.00 -32.93
N LEU A 25 -6.69 7.83 -32.54
CA LEU A 25 -8.07 7.41 -32.24
C LEU A 25 -9.00 7.73 -33.40
N ASP A 26 -8.84 8.93 -33.97
CA ASP A 26 -9.65 9.43 -35.07
C ASP A 26 -8.82 10.37 -35.96
N LYS A 27 -9.35 10.81 -37.10
CA LYS A 27 -8.61 11.61 -38.10
C LYS A 27 -8.00 12.91 -37.55
N ASN A 28 -8.56 13.45 -36.47
CA ASN A 28 -8.16 14.74 -35.89
C ASN A 28 -7.81 14.66 -34.40
N THR A 29 -7.75 13.45 -33.84
CA THR A 29 -7.65 13.24 -32.40
C THR A 29 -6.51 12.29 -32.08
N GLN A 30 -5.56 12.76 -31.26
CA GLN A 30 -4.44 11.95 -30.80
C GLN A 30 -4.53 11.68 -29.30
N GLY A 31 -4.33 10.42 -28.96
CA GLY A 31 -4.19 9.94 -27.60
C GLY A 31 -2.72 9.82 -27.20
N LEU A 32 -2.44 10.10 -25.93
CA LEU A 32 -1.14 9.85 -25.31
C LEU A 32 -1.34 8.99 -24.07
N ILE A 33 -0.66 7.84 -24.03
CA ILE A 33 -0.56 7.00 -22.84
C ILE A 33 0.78 7.34 -22.17
N HIS A 34 0.73 7.87 -20.95
CA HIS A 34 1.95 8.14 -20.18
C HIS A 34 2.60 6.81 -19.75
N ILE A 35 3.94 6.78 -19.63
CA ILE A 35 4.66 5.57 -19.18
C ILE A 35 4.13 5.04 -17.83
N SER A 36 3.74 5.94 -16.93
CA SER A 36 3.16 5.62 -15.62
C SER A 36 1.77 4.98 -15.70
N GLU A 37 1.07 5.16 -16.82
CA GLU A 37 -0.28 4.67 -17.08
C GLU A 37 -0.30 3.42 -17.96
N CYS A 38 0.87 2.94 -18.41
CA CYS A 38 0.99 1.72 -19.20
C CYS A 38 0.81 0.45 -18.34
N LYS A 39 1.42 0.39 -17.14
CA LYS A 39 1.32 -0.77 -16.23
C LYS A 39 1.61 -0.38 -14.78
N HIS A 40 1.08 -1.15 -13.82
CA HIS A 40 1.55 -1.09 -12.43
C HIS A 40 3.00 -1.58 -12.32
N GLY A 41 3.96 -0.66 -12.12
CA GLY A 41 5.35 -0.99 -11.84
C GLY A 41 6.35 -0.17 -12.64
N PHE A 42 7.63 -0.51 -12.50
CA PHE A 42 8.69 0.09 -13.31
C PHE A 42 8.74 -0.59 -14.68
N VAL A 43 8.54 0.18 -15.74
CA VAL A 43 8.67 -0.28 -17.13
C VAL A 43 10.03 0.19 -17.64
N THR A 44 10.95 -0.73 -17.91
CA THR A 44 12.26 -0.42 -18.53
C THR A 44 12.12 -0.19 -20.03
N ASP A 45 11.34 -1.02 -20.72
CA ASP A 45 11.29 -1.04 -22.18
C ASP A 45 9.84 -1.13 -22.68
N LEU A 46 9.33 -0.01 -23.21
CA LEU A 46 8.01 0.08 -23.83
C LEU A 46 7.95 -0.67 -25.17
N ASP A 47 9.04 -0.66 -25.94
CA ASP A 47 9.17 -1.29 -27.27
C ASP A 47 8.95 -2.81 -27.26
N THR A 48 9.18 -3.48 -26.12
CA THR A 48 8.96 -4.93 -26.03
C THR A 48 7.50 -5.28 -25.75
N MET A 49 6.73 -4.34 -25.18
CA MET A 49 5.32 -4.58 -24.85
C MET A 49 4.38 -4.25 -25.99
N ILE A 50 4.65 -3.19 -26.74
CA ILE A 50 3.77 -2.66 -27.79
C ILE A 50 4.64 -2.31 -28.99
N GLN A 51 4.13 -2.56 -30.20
CA GLN A 51 4.79 -2.16 -31.45
C GLN A 51 4.06 -0.99 -32.10
N VAL A 52 4.80 -0.24 -32.92
CA VAL A 52 4.19 0.76 -33.81
C VAL A 52 3.25 0.02 -34.78
N ASP A 53 2.12 0.64 -35.10
CA ASP A 53 1.00 0.10 -35.87
C ASP A 53 0.15 -0.99 -35.19
N ASP A 54 0.38 -1.29 -33.91
CA ASP A 54 -0.48 -2.21 -33.15
C ASP A 54 -1.80 -1.54 -32.71
N ASP A 55 -2.86 -2.33 -32.54
CA ASP A 55 -4.16 -1.88 -32.06
C ASP A 55 -4.23 -2.01 -30.53
N VAL A 56 -4.44 -0.89 -29.85
CA VAL A 56 -4.45 -0.82 -28.39
C VAL A 56 -5.78 -0.28 -27.90
N GLU A 57 -6.33 -0.94 -26.87
CA GLU A 57 -7.51 -0.47 -26.14
C GLU A 57 -7.06 0.26 -24.89
N ALA A 58 -7.58 1.46 -24.63
CA ALA A 58 -7.21 2.29 -23.48
C ALA A 58 -8.42 3.08 -22.96
N LYS A 59 -8.38 3.47 -21.68
CA LYS A 59 -9.42 4.29 -21.05
C LYS A 59 -9.05 5.77 -21.06
N ILE A 60 -10.01 6.63 -21.33
CA ILE A 60 -9.83 8.09 -21.24
C ILE A 60 -9.76 8.53 -19.77
N ILE A 61 -8.66 9.19 -19.41
CA ILE A 61 -8.50 9.82 -18.08
C ILE A 61 -8.82 11.30 -18.15
N ASP A 62 -8.39 11.96 -19.23
CA ASP A 62 -8.46 13.40 -19.37
C ASP A 62 -8.58 13.80 -20.84
N ILE A 63 -9.26 14.92 -21.11
CA ILE A 63 -9.56 15.41 -22.46
C ILE A 63 -9.23 16.90 -22.50
N ASP A 64 -8.32 17.27 -23.39
CA ASP A 64 -8.05 18.67 -23.72
C ASP A 64 -8.77 19.04 -25.03
N GLU A 65 -9.90 19.75 -24.91
CA GLU A 65 -10.70 20.19 -26.05
C GLU A 65 -10.00 21.26 -26.90
N TYR A 66 -9.06 22.02 -26.34
CA TYR A 66 -8.36 23.08 -27.07
C TYR A 66 -7.32 22.49 -28.02
N THR A 67 -6.52 21.52 -27.53
CA THR A 67 -5.46 20.89 -28.32
C THR A 67 -5.88 19.59 -29.00
N LYS A 68 -7.11 19.10 -28.74
CA LYS A 68 -7.64 17.82 -29.25
C LYS A 68 -6.79 16.62 -28.84
N LYS A 69 -6.11 16.73 -27.69
CA LYS A 69 -5.29 15.66 -27.11
C LYS A 69 -6.08 14.94 -26.01
N ILE A 70 -5.94 13.63 -25.96
CA ILE A 70 -6.62 12.80 -24.98
C ILE A 70 -5.57 12.04 -24.17
N SER A 71 -5.62 12.12 -22.84
CA SER A 71 -4.77 11.32 -21.97
C SER A 71 -5.42 9.96 -21.73
N LEU A 72 -4.69 8.90 -22.05
CA LEU A 72 -5.16 7.53 -22.02
C LEU A 72 -4.42 6.70 -20.95
N SER A 73 -5.11 5.71 -20.39
CA SER A 73 -4.55 4.75 -19.44
C SER A 73 -4.89 3.31 -19.81
N LEU A 74 -3.86 2.45 -19.79
CA LEU A 74 -4.00 1.00 -19.83
C LEU A 74 -4.27 0.45 -18.43
N ARG A 75 -3.61 1.04 -17.42
CA ARG A 75 -3.75 0.68 -16.01
C ARG A 75 -5.19 0.79 -15.52
N ALA A 76 -5.94 1.79 -15.97
CA ALA A 76 -7.32 2.01 -15.54
C ALA A 76 -8.31 0.91 -15.98
N MET A 77 -7.93 0.06 -16.96
CA MET A 77 -8.69 -1.14 -17.32
C MET A 77 -8.33 -2.36 -16.47
N GLU A 78 -7.14 -2.35 -15.85
CA GLU A 78 -6.70 -3.43 -14.97
C GLU A 78 -7.58 -3.41 -13.72
N THR A 79 -8.64 -4.21 -13.75
CA THR A 79 -9.56 -4.34 -12.63
C THR A 79 -8.77 -4.99 -11.52
N LEU A 80 -8.43 -4.21 -10.49
CA LEU A 80 -7.90 -4.79 -9.27
C LEU A 80 -8.92 -5.83 -8.82
N ILE A 81 -8.56 -7.11 -8.94
CA ILE A 81 -9.27 -8.21 -8.30
C ILE A 81 -8.97 -8.05 -6.81
N ALA A 82 -9.47 -6.98 -6.21
CA ALA A 82 -9.58 -6.87 -4.78
C ALA A 82 -10.60 -7.95 -4.43
N PRO A 83 -10.24 -8.96 -3.62
CA PRO A 83 -11.25 -9.86 -3.10
C PRO A 83 -12.32 -8.97 -2.45
N THR A 84 -13.57 -9.12 -2.86
CA THR A 84 -14.74 -8.34 -2.39
C THR A 84 -14.91 -8.36 -0.87
N GLN A 85 -14.12 -9.20 -0.21
CA GLN A 85 -14.14 -9.45 1.22
C GLN A 85 -12.69 -9.40 1.71
N PRO A 86 -12.37 -8.61 2.76
CA PRO A 86 -11.09 -8.76 3.44
C PRO A 86 -10.96 -10.22 3.87
N GLN A 87 -9.92 -10.92 3.39
CA GLN A 87 -9.63 -12.28 3.82
C GLN A 87 -9.55 -12.25 5.34
N ARG A 88 -10.58 -12.79 6.02
CA ARG A 88 -10.68 -12.77 7.47
C ARG A 88 -9.39 -13.37 7.99
N LYS A 89 -8.52 -12.55 8.61
CA LYS A 89 -7.27 -13.03 9.19
C LYS A 89 -7.65 -14.22 10.04
N LYS A 90 -7.24 -15.44 9.66
CA LYS A 90 -7.41 -16.62 10.51
C LYS A 90 -6.72 -16.22 11.80
N GLN A 91 -7.48 -15.88 12.83
CA GLN A 91 -6.93 -15.67 14.16
C GLN A 91 -6.20 -16.97 14.43
N ARG A 92 -4.87 -16.94 14.42
CA ARG A 92 -4.08 -18.04 14.94
C ARG A 92 -4.66 -18.24 16.32
N ARG A 93 -5.29 -19.40 16.57
CA ARG A 93 -5.75 -19.76 17.91
C ARG A 93 -4.56 -19.45 18.81
N ARG A 94 -4.73 -18.48 19.72
CA ARG A 94 -3.68 -18.17 20.68
C ARG A 94 -3.33 -19.52 21.28
N ARG A 95 -2.07 -19.98 21.13
CA ARG A 95 -1.64 -21.14 21.90
C ARG A 95 -1.93 -20.75 23.34
N HIS A 96 -2.78 -21.52 24.01
CA HIS A 96 -2.96 -21.37 25.44
C HIS A 96 -1.57 -21.60 26.05
N THR A 97 -0.90 -20.54 26.49
CA THR A 97 0.33 -20.60 27.27
C THR A 97 -0.09 -20.47 28.73
N PRO A 98 -0.41 -21.58 29.42
CA PRO A 98 -0.62 -21.48 30.85
C PRO A 98 0.73 -21.08 31.47
N GLN A 99 0.73 -20.02 32.28
CA GLN A 99 1.82 -19.60 33.18
C GLN A 99 2.90 -18.64 32.67
N ILE A 100 2.63 -17.80 31.66
CA ILE A 100 3.38 -16.53 31.54
C ILE A 100 2.59 -15.45 32.29
N GLY A 101 2.73 -15.42 33.62
CA GLY A 101 2.06 -14.43 34.46
C GLY A 101 2.37 -14.61 35.94
N PHE A 102 2.66 -13.48 36.62
CA PHE A 102 2.73 -13.10 38.05
C PHE A 102 3.11 -14.10 39.17
N LYS A 103 3.16 -15.42 38.94
CA LYS A 103 3.47 -16.42 39.97
C LYS A 103 4.89 -16.24 40.54
N THR A 104 5.85 -15.91 39.68
CA THR A 104 7.25 -15.62 40.08
C THR A 104 7.39 -14.33 40.89
N LEU A 105 6.50 -13.34 40.67
CA LEU A 105 6.46 -12.14 41.49
C LEU A 105 5.76 -12.43 42.82
N GLN A 106 4.68 -13.21 42.81
CA GLN A 106 3.96 -13.65 44.00
C GLN A 106 4.86 -14.40 44.99
N ASP A 107 5.76 -15.27 44.49
CA ASP A 107 6.72 -16.00 45.32
C ASP A 107 7.80 -15.08 45.93
N LYS A 108 8.15 -13.97 45.27
CA LYS A 108 9.20 -13.04 45.74
C LYS A 108 8.67 -11.91 46.64
N MET A 109 7.39 -11.57 46.55
CA MET A 109 6.76 -10.54 47.37
C MET A 109 6.93 -10.72 48.89
N PRO A 110 6.73 -11.90 49.50
CA PRO A 110 6.86 -12.05 50.96
C PRO A 110 8.27 -11.73 51.46
N LYS A 111 9.31 -12.12 50.70
CA LYS A 111 10.71 -11.83 51.06
C LYS A 111 11.00 -10.33 51.10
N TRP A 112 10.48 -9.57 50.12
CA TRP A 112 10.66 -8.12 50.07
C TRP A 112 9.91 -7.40 51.20
N ILE A 113 8.75 -7.92 51.63
CA ILE A 113 8.01 -7.38 52.77
C ILE A 113 8.78 -7.60 54.08
N GLU A 114 9.39 -8.77 54.26
CA GLU A 114 10.21 -9.07 55.44
C GLU A 114 11.48 -8.23 55.49
N GLU A 115 12.17 -8.08 54.36
CA GLU A 115 13.38 -7.26 54.24
C GLU A 115 13.10 -5.78 54.54
N ALA A 116 11.98 -5.24 54.05
CA ALA A 116 11.56 -3.87 54.36
C ALA A 116 11.26 -3.67 55.85
N LYS A 117 10.58 -4.62 56.50
CA LYS A 117 10.31 -4.57 57.96
C LYS A 117 11.59 -4.66 58.79
N LEU A 118 12.57 -5.45 58.35
CA LEU A 118 13.85 -5.59 59.03
C LEU A 118 14.67 -4.30 58.94
N ASP A 119 14.71 -3.68 57.76
CA ASP A 119 15.39 -2.39 57.56
C ASP A 119 14.72 -1.27 58.39
N GLU A 120 13.38 -1.24 58.45
CA GLU A 120 12.64 -0.31 59.29
C GLU A 120 12.97 -0.49 60.79
N LYS A 121 13.02 -1.74 61.26
CA LYS A 121 13.39 -2.06 62.66
C LYS A 121 14.82 -1.64 62.98
N ASN A 122 15.77 -1.88 62.07
CA ASN A 122 17.17 -1.51 62.26
C ASN A 122 17.38 0.01 62.24
N ARG A 123 16.61 0.75 61.44
CA ARG A 123 16.61 2.22 61.47
C ARG A 123 16.08 2.76 62.79
N LEU A 124 15.00 2.17 63.30
CA LEU A 124 14.39 2.56 64.58
C LEU A 124 15.27 2.21 65.79
N SER A 125 15.98 1.07 65.78
CA SER A 125 16.93 0.74 66.86
C SER A 125 18.12 1.69 66.88
N ASN A 126 18.69 2.03 65.73
CA ASN A 126 19.84 2.93 65.63
C ASN A 126 19.51 4.39 65.99
N MET A 127 18.23 4.77 65.98
CA MET A 127 17.76 6.08 66.48
C MET A 127 17.62 6.12 68.00
N ASN A 128 17.35 5.00 68.66
CA ASN A 128 17.20 4.94 70.12
C ASN A 128 18.54 4.80 70.86
N ASP A 129 19.58 4.28 70.20
CA ASP A 129 20.91 4.12 70.80
C ASP A 129 21.74 5.42 70.85
N ASN A 130 21.22 6.53 70.30
CA ASN A 130 21.92 7.82 70.19
C ASN A 130 21.23 8.96 70.98
N GLN A 131 20.45 8.60 72.01
CA GLN A 131 19.80 9.53 72.95
C GLN A 131 20.27 9.33 74.38
#